data_AF-A0AA50F4Y1-F1
#
_entry.id   AF-A0AA50F4Y1-F1
#
_cell.length_a   1.000
_cell.length_b   1.000
_cell.length_c   1.000
_cell.angle_alpha   90.00
_cell.angle_beta   90.00
_cell.angle_gamma   90.00
#
_symmetry.space_group_name_H-M   'P 1'
#
loop_
_entity.id
_entity.type
_entity.pdbx_description
1 polymer ?
#
loop_
_entity_poly.entity_id
_entity_poly.type
_entity_poly.pdbx_seq_one_letter_code
_entity_poly.pdbx_strand_id
1 'polypeptide(L)'
;VCSAVGVLPLSLQYGSENIAKFLEGAWSIDNHFRSATFENNLPVLLGLLSVWNATFLGCPATAILPYCQALQKLAPHIQQVSMESNGKGVSIDGIPLDFDAGEIVFGEPGTNGQHSFYQLIHQGRIVPCDFIGIIKSQQSVFLKG
;
A
#
# COMPACT_ATOMS: atom_id res chain seq x y z
N VAL A 1 -9.47 0.47 10.09
CA VAL A 1 -10.52 1.26 9.39
C VAL A 1 -11.86 0.52 9.26
N CYS A 2 -11.88 -0.81 9.05
CA CYS A 2 -13.12 -1.59 8.87
C CYS A 2 -13.93 -1.88 10.16
N SER A 3 -13.47 -1.46 11.33
CA SER A 3 -14.27 -1.49 12.57
C SER A 3 -15.04 -0.18 12.76
N ALA A 4 -15.78 -0.05 13.86
CA ALA A 4 -16.50 1.18 14.22
C ALA A 4 -15.62 2.45 14.18
N VAL A 5 -14.31 2.33 14.42
CA VAL A 5 -13.34 3.44 14.34
C VAL A 5 -13.41 4.17 13.00
N GLY A 6 -13.51 3.44 11.88
CA GLY A 6 -13.65 4.05 10.54
C GLY A 6 -15.08 3.99 10.01
N VAL A 7 -15.80 2.90 10.28
CA VAL A 7 -17.16 2.69 9.75
C VAL A 7 -18.12 3.78 10.22
N LEU A 8 -18.07 4.20 11.49
CA LEU A 8 -18.98 5.22 12.03
C LEU A 8 -18.79 6.59 11.33
N PRO A 9 -17.60 7.23 11.36
CA PRO A 9 -17.43 8.55 10.74
C PRO A 9 -17.64 8.52 9.22
N LEU A 10 -17.22 7.45 8.54
CA LEU A 10 -17.41 7.32 7.10
C LEU A 10 -18.89 7.12 6.73
N SER A 11 -19.66 6.40 7.55
CA SER A 11 -21.10 6.22 7.32
C SER A 11 -21.87 7.52 7.54
N LEU A 12 -21.47 8.34 8.52
CA LEU A 12 -22.05 9.67 8.72
C LEU A 12 -21.80 10.60 7.53
N GLN A 13 -20.61 10.51 6.92
CA GLN A 13 -20.22 11.38 5.81
C GLN A 13 -20.75 10.90 4.44
N TYR A 14 -20.75 9.60 4.19
CA TYR A 14 -20.99 9.01 2.87
C TYR A 14 -22.21 8.08 2.81
N GLY A 15 -22.91 7.86 3.92
CA GLY A 15 -24.02 6.92 4.03
C GLY A 15 -23.57 5.48 4.23
N SER A 16 -24.33 4.72 5.03
CA SER A 16 -24.02 3.32 5.36
C SER A 16 -23.99 2.40 4.13
N GLU A 17 -24.80 2.67 3.11
CA GLU A 17 -24.82 1.89 1.86
C GLU A 17 -23.48 1.92 1.12
N ASN A 18 -22.81 3.06 1.09
CA ASN A 18 -21.48 3.18 0.48
C ASN A 18 -20.42 2.47 1.32
N ILE A 19 -20.56 2.49 2.64
CA ILE A 19 -19.63 1.79 3.55
C ILE A 19 -19.83 0.28 3.49
N ALA A 20 -21.05 -0.20 3.28
CA ALA A 20 -21.30 -1.62 3.03
C ALA A 20 -20.53 -2.11 1.78
N LYS A 21 -20.58 -1.36 0.67
CA LYS A 21 -19.81 -1.67 -0.55
C LYS A 21 -18.29 -1.67 -0.31
N PHE A 22 -17.79 -0.73 0.50
CA PHE A 22 -16.38 -0.71 0.89
C PHE A 22 -15.99 -1.97 1.67
N LEU A 23 -16.81 -2.39 2.64
CA LEU A 23 -16.58 -3.59 3.43
C LEU A 23 -16.68 -4.87 2.60
N GLU A 24 -17.62 -4.93 1.64
CA GLU A 24 -17.71 -6.03 0.67
C GLU A 24 -16.44 -6.17 -0.17
N GLY A 25 -15.85 -5.05 -0.60
CA GLY A 25 -14.56 -5.03 -1.29
C GLY A 25 -13.41 -5.57 -0.42
N ALA A 26 -13.35 -5.16 0.85
CA ALA A 26 -12.36 -5.69 1.80
C ALA A 26 -12.54 -7.20 2.02
N TRP A 27 -13.78 -7.64 2.21
CA TRP A 27 -14.10 -9.07 2.38
C TRP A 27 -13.76 -9.90 1.13
N SER A 28 -13.89 -9.32 -0.07
CA SER A 28 -13.51 -9.98 -1.31
C SER A 28 -12.01 -10.30 -1.36
N ILE A 29 -11.14 -9.37 -0.97
CA ILE A 29 -9.69 -9.63 -0.94
C ILE A 29 -9.30 -10.55 0.22
N ASP A 30 -10.00 -10.51 1.35
CA ASP A 30 -9.80 -11.45 2.46
C ASP A 30 -10.08 -12.90 2.03
N ASN A 31 -11.17 -13.11 1.29
CA ASN A 31 -11.49 -14.42 0.73
C ASN A 31 -10.46 -14.88 -0.30
N HIS A 32 -10.00 -13.99 -1.17
CA HIS A 32 -8.92 -14.30 -2.11
C HIS A 32 -7.65 -14.73 -1.36
N PHE A 33 -7.23 -13.94 -0.37
CA PHE A 33 -6.07 -14.22 0.45
C PHE A 33 -6.17 -15.58 1.17
N ARG A 34 -7.36 -15.92 1.68
CA ARG A 34 -7.60 -17.17 2.41
C ARG A 34 -7.64 -18.41 1.49
N SER A 35 -8.14 -18.27 0.26
CA SER A 35 -8.53 -19.43 -0.57
C SER A 35 -7.70 -19.65 -1.83
N ALA A 36 -7.04 -18.61 -2.37
CA ALA A 36 -6.20 -18.76 -3.55
C ALA A 36 -4.90 -19.50 -3.22
N THR A 37 -4.43 -20.33 -4.16
CA THR A 37 -3.10 -20.96 -4.08
C THR A 37 -2.02 -19.87 -4.08
N PHE A 38 -0.88 -20.13 -3.42
CA PHE A 38 0.14 -19.09 -3.19
C PHE A 38 0.65 -18.43 -4.48
N GLU A 39 0.83 -19.20 -5.55
CA GLU A 39 1.25 -18.71 -6.87
C GLU A 39 0.22 -17.82 -7.57
N ASN A 40 -1.05 -17.82 -7.13
CA ASN A 40 -2.13 -16.97 -7.63
C ASN A 40 -2.64 -15.97 -6.57
N ASN A 41 -1.97 -15.88 -5.41
CA ASN A 41 -2.44 -15.12 -4.27
C ASN A 41 -1.76 -13.75 -4.23
N LEU A 42 -2.51 -12.69 -4.54
CA LEU A 42 -1.97 -11.34 -4.75
C LEU A 42 -1.26 -10.80 -3.49
N PRO A 43 -1.86 -10.81 -2.28
CA PRO A 43 -1.14 -10.39 -1.08
C PRO A 43 0.11 -11.23 -0.76
N VAL A 44 0.07 -12.55 -1.00
CA VAL A 44 1.24 -13.42 -0.77
C VAL A 44 2.39 -13.06 -1.71
N LEU A 45 2.10 -12.91 -3.00
CA LEU A 45 3.10 -12.53 -4.00
C LEU A 45 3.70 -11.15 -3.70
N LEU A 46 2.87 -10.16 -3.33
CA LEU A 46 3.37 -8.83 -2.94
C LEU A 46 4.24 -8.89 -1.69
N GLY A 47 3.84 -9.68 -0.67
CA GLY A 47 4.66 -9.89 0.52
C GLY A 47 6.01 -10.55 0.21
N LEU A 48 6.02 -11.58 -0.66
CA LEU A 48 7.26 -12.24 -1.08
C LEU A 48 8.17 -11.31 -1.89
N LEU A 49 7.61 -10.44 -2.74
CA LEU A 49 8.38 -9.44 -3.47
C LEU A 49 9.00 -8.40 -2.52
N SER A 50 8.26 -7.96 -1.49
CA SER A 50 8.78 -7.08 -0.45
C SER A 50 9.97 -7.73 0.28
N VAL A 51 9.82 -8.98 0.74
CA VAL A 51 10.93 -9.73 1.38
C VAL A 51 12.11 -9.91 0.43
N TRP A 52 11.87 -10.24 -0.84
CA TRP A 52 12.93 -10.37 -1.83
C TRP A 52 13.71 -9.08 -1.99
N ASN A 53 13.01 -7.95 -2.17
CA ASN A 53 13.65 -6.66 -2.35
C ASN A 53 14.38 -6.17 -1.08
N ALA A 54 13.73 -6.25 0.08
CA ALA A 54 14.28 -5.74 1.33
C ALA A 54 15.40 -6.62 1.88
N THR A 55 15.16 -7.92 2.00
CA THR A 55 16.09 -8.85 2.67
C THR A 55 17.17 -9.38 1.73
N PHE A 56 16.84 -9.72 0.49
CA PHE A 56 17.80 -10.35 -0.42
C PHE A 56 18.51 -9.34 -1.33
N LEU A 57 17.79 -8.33 -1.84
CA LEU A 57 18.39 -7.26 -2.65
C LEU A 57 18.86 -6.05 -1.82
N GLY A 58 18.60 -6.04 -0.51
CA GLY A 58 19.07 -4.98 0.40
C GLY A 58 18.47 -3.61 0.10
N CYS A 59 17.26 -3.54 -0.45
CA CYS A 59 16.54 -2.29 -0.71
C CYS A 59 15.75 -1.87 0.54
N PRO A 60 16.22 -0.89 1.34
CA PRO A 60 15.64 -0.63 2.66
C PRO A 60 14.34 0.17 2.64
N ALA A 61 13.91 0.64 1.46
CA ALA A 61 12.78 1.53 1.31
C ALA A 61 11.91 1.10 0.12
N THR A 62 10.60 1.32 0.24
CA THR A 62 9.62 1.12 -0.84
C THR A 62 8.78 2.38 -1.03
N ALA A 63 8.44 2.68 -2.28
CA ALA A 63 7.66 3.85 -2.65
C ALA A 63 6.23 3.45 -3.08
N ILE A 64 5.22 3.98 -2.39
CA ILE A 64 3.80 3.81 -2.75
C ILE A 64 3.36 5.01 -3.60
N LEU A 65 3.10 4.78 -4.88
CA LEU A 65 2.95 5.83 -5.89
C LEU A 65 1.58 5.74 -6.58
N PRO A 66 0.50 6.20 -5.94
CA PRO A 66 -0.83 6.19 -6.55
C PRO A 66 -0.97 7.30 -7.59
N TYR A 67 -1.26 6.95 -8.84
CA TYR A 67 -1.58 7.91 -9.92
C TYR A 67 -3.05 8.33 -9.83
N CYS A 68 -3.44 8.80 -8.64
CA CYS A 68 -4.78 9.27 -8.32
C CYS A 68 -4.72 10.19 -7.10
N GLN A 69 -5.06 11.46 -7.28
CA GLN A 69 -5.01 12.46 -6.19
C GLN A 69 -5.95 12.12 -5.03
N ALA A 70 -7.05 11.41 -5.28
CA ALA A 70 -7.96 10.96 -4.23
C ALA A 70 -7.28 10.01 -3.22
N LEU A 71 -6.16 9.37 -3.61
CA LEU A 71 -5.37 8.48 -2.77
C LEU A 71 -4.19 9.17 -2.08
N GLN A 72 -4.17 10.51 -1.99
CA GLN A 72 -3.09 11.27 -1.33
C GLN A 72 -2.81 10.88 0.14
N LYS A 73 -3.75 10.23 0.83
CA LYS A 73 -3.56 9.73 2.20
C LYS A 73 -3.28 8.22 2.28
N LEU A 74 -3.14 7.54 1.14
CA LEU A 74 -2.84 6.12 1.10
C LEU A 74 -1.42 5.83 1.62
N ALA A 75 -0.39 6.48 1.08
CA ALA A 75 0.99 6.25 1.52
C ALA A 75 1.18 6.50 3.04
N PRO A 76 0.67 7.60 3.63
CA PRO A 76 0.68 7.77 5.09
C PRO A 76 -0.05 6.68 5.87
N HIS A 77 -1.14 6.12 5.33
CA HIS A 77 -1.82 5.00 5.99
C HIS A 77 -0.98 3.71 5.93
N ILE A 78 -0.40 3.40 4.78
CA ILE A 78 0.46 2.22 4.58
C ILE A 78 1.76 2.32 5.39
N GLN A 79 2.28 3.53 5.62
CA GLN A 79 3.41 3.77 6.53
C GLN A 79 3.16 3.14 7.89
N GLN A 80 2.03 3.46 8.52
CA GLN A 80 1.69 2.88 9.81
C GLN A 80 1.50 1.36 9.69
N VAL A 81 0.71 0.90 8.72
CA VAL A 81 0.41 -0.54 8.55
C VAL A 81 1.68 -1.38 8.38
N SER A 82 2.64 -0.94 7.58
CA SER A 82 3.87 -1.70 7.35
C SER A 82 4.89 -1.47 8.46
N MET A 83 5.25 -0.22 8.75
CA MET A 83 6.39 0.10 9.60
C MET A 83 6.11 -0.24 11.08
N GLU A 84 4.87 -0.03 11.57
CA GLU A 84 4.51 -0.39 12.94
C GLU A 84 4.36 -1.91 13.13
N SER A 85 3.88 -2.61 12.11
CA SER A 85 3.74 -4.07 12.16
C SER A 85 5.08 -4.79 12.04
N ASN A 86 5.95 -4.38 11.11
CA ASN A 86 7.12 -5.15 10.70
C ASN A 86 8.47 -4.54 11.14
N GLY A 87 8.51 -3.29 11.59
CA GLY A 87 9.72 -2.65 12.13
C GLY A 87 10.09 -3.19 13.51
N LYS A 88 10.58 -4.44 13.56
CA LYS A 88 10.84 -5.19 14.80
C LYS A 88 12.28 -5.69 14.84
N GLY A 89 12.86 -5.78 16.04
CA GLY A 89 14.20 -6.31 16.27
C GLY A 89 14.25 -7.71 16.90
N VAL A 90 13.08 -8.33 17.11
CA VAL A 90 12.96 -9.64 17.76
C VAL A 90 11.93 -10.50 17.03
N SER A 91 12.15 -11.82 17.00
CA SER A 91 11.22 -12.81 16.46
C SER A 91 10.04 -13.05 17.40
N ILE A 92 9.05 -13.84 16.93
CA ILE A 92 7.88 -14.23 17.74
C ILE A 92 8.26 -15.04 18.99
N ASP A 93 9.41 -15.73 18.95
CA ASP A 93 9.95 -16.50 20.07
C ASP A 93 10.79 -15.64 21.04
N GLY A 94 10.89 -14.32 20.78
CA GLY A 94 11.65 -13.37 21.58
C GLY A 94 13.16 -13.38 21.31
N ILE A 95 13.60 -14.02 20.23
CA ILE A 95 15.02 -14.08 19.85
C ILE A 95 15.38 -12.83 19.03
N PRO A 96 16.47 -12.11 19.35
CA PRO A 96 16.95 -11.00 18.54
C PRO A 96 17.21 -11.41 17.08
N LEU A 97 16.78 -10.58 16.13
CA LEU A 97 17.03 -10.80 14.70
C LEU A 97 18.48 -10.42 14.35
N ASP A 98 19.11 -11.18 13.46
CA ASP A 98 20.45 -10.93 12.91
C ASP A 98 20.41 -10.16 11.57
N PHE A 99 19.22 -9.76 11.13
CA PHE A 99 18.95 -8.96 9.94
C PHE A 99 17.96 -7.83 10.25
N ASP A 100 17.94 -6.80 9.39
CA ASP A 100 16.95 -5.73 9.45
C ASP A 100 15.59 -6.21 8.96
N ALA A 101 14.54 -5.96 9.74
CA ALA A 101 13.16 -6.29 9.40
C ALA A 101 12.31 -5.04 9.11
N GLY A 102 11.38 -5.20 8.18
CA GLY A 102 10.52 -4.12 7.70
C GLY A 102 11.26 -3.18 6.75
N GLU A 103 10.47 -2.43 5.99
CA GLU A 103 10.94 -1.47 4.99
C GLU A 103 10.47 -0.06 5.36
N ILE A 104 11.25 0.94 4.96
CA ILE A 104 10.85 2.34 5.08
C ILE A 104 9.85 2.63 3.96
N VAL A 105 8.59 2.85 4.32
CA VAL A 105 7.54 3.21 3.36
C VAL A 105 7.47 4.73 3.21
N PHE A 106 7.45 5.22 1.98
CA PHE A 106 7.12 6.61 1.68
C PHE A 106 6.36 6.72 0.36
N GLY A 107 5.86 7.90 0.03
CA GLY A 107 5.20 8.11 -1.26
C GLY A 107 4.35 9.36 -1.33
N GLU A 108 4.05 9.76 -2.55
CA GLU A 108 3.16 10.85 -2.92
C GLU A 108 2.39 10.44 -4.18
N PRO A 109 1.19 10.99 -4.42
CA PRO A 109 0.49 10.75 -5.67
C PRO A 109 1.31 11.14 -6.90
N GLY A 110 1.14 10.37 -7.98
CA GLY A 110 1.56 10.77 -9.32
C GLY A 110 0.62 11.85 -9.88
N THR A 111 1.11 12.87 -10.57
CA THR A 111 2.51 13.09 -11.00
C THR A 111 3.35 13.91 -10.00
N ASN A 112 2.82 14.33 -8.86
CA ASN A 112 3.53 15.18 -7.89
C ASN A 112 4.88 14.59 -7.46
N GLY A 113 4.92 13.29 -7.14
CA GLY A 113 6.15 12.59 -6.77
C GLY A 113 7.24 12.63 -7.86
N GLN A 114 6.84 12.69 -9.13
CA GLN A 114 7.77 12.79 -10.28
C GLN A 114 8.61 14.07 -10.23
N HIS A 115 8.04 15.14 -9.66
CA HIS A 115 8.69 16.45 -9.54
C HIS A 115 9.32 16.69 -8.16
N SER A 116 9.38 15.66 -7.31
CA SER A 116 9.95 15.76 -5.97
C SER A 116 11.15 14.84 -5.78
N PHE A 117 10.98 13.52 -5.88
CA PHE A 117 11.99 12.54 -5.48
C PHE A 117 12.33 11.47 -6.53
N TYR A 118 11.67 11.49 -7.69
CA TYR A 118 11.93 10.51 -8.76
C TYR A 118 13.37 10.58 -9.31
N GLN A 119 14.02 11.75 -9.25
CA GLN A 119 15.43 11.89 -9.63
C GLN A 119 16.33 10.93 -8.83
N LEU A 120 16.07 10.77 -7.53
CA LEU A 120 16.80 9.81 -6.69
C LEU A 120 16.45 8.37 -7.06
N ILE A 121 15.18 8.07 -7.33
CA ILE A 121 14.74 6.72 -7.73
C ILE A 121 15.39 6.30 -9.05
N HIS A 122 15.54 7.22 -10.01
CA HIS A 122 16.09 6.91 -11.33
C HIS A 122 17.62 6.87 -11.39
N GLN A 123 18.32 7.76 -10.67
CA GLN A 123 19.78 7.92 -10.80
C GLN A 123 20.56 7.74 -9.49
N GLY A 124 19.85 7.61 -8.37
CA GLY A 124 20.43 7.47 -7.04
C GLY A 124 20.33 6.04 -6.52
N ARG A 125 19.61 5.87 -5.40
CA ARG A 125 19.42 4.56 -4.76
C ARG A 125 18.27 3.82 -5.42
N ILE A 126 18.40 2.50 -5.53
CA ILE A 126 17.31 1.64 -5.97
C ILE A 126 16.23 1.65 -4.89
N VAL A 127 15.00 2.00 -5.30
CA VAL A 127 13.80 2.00 -4.46
C VAL A 127 12.71 1.25 -5.23
N PRO A 128 12.32 0.04 -4.80
CA PRO A 128 11.11 -0.63 -5.29
C PRO A 128 9.90 0.30 -5.25
N CYS A 129 9.06 0.24 -6.28
CA CYS A 129 7.95 1.16 -6.46
C CYS A 129 6.65 0.40 -6.75
N ASP A 130 5.64 0.63 -5.92
CA ASP A 130 4.28 0.14 -6.12
C ASP A 130 3.42 1.22 -6.77
N PHE A 131 3.21 1.06 -8.08
CA PHE A 131 2.37 1.95 -8.88
C PHE A 131 0.91 1.53 -8.81
N ILE A 132 0.02 2.46 -8.46
CA ILE A 132 -1.43 2.20 -8.37
C ILE A 132 -2.16 3.13 -9.34
N GLY A 133 -2.87 2.56 -10.32
CA GLY A 133 -3.64 3.30 -11.32
C GLY A 133 -5.13 2.98 -11.27
N ILE A 134 -5.97 3.95 -11.64
CA ILE A 134 -7.42 3.76 -11.82
C ILE A 134 -7.78 4.07 -13.28
N ILE A 135 -8.52 3.16 -13.93
CA ILE A 135 -8.84 3.27 -15.36
C ILE A 135 -9.81 4.43 -15.67
N LYS A 136 -10.68 4.79 -14.71
CA LYS A 136 -11.68 5.86 -14.87
C LYS A 136 -11.43 6.99 -13.88
N SER A 137 -11.40 8.22 -14.38
CA SER A 137 -11.34 9.41 -13.53
C SER A 137 -12.66 9.60 -12.78
N GLN A 138 -12.57 9.98 -11.50
CA GLN A 138 -13.72 10.41 -10.69
C GLN A 138 -14.40 11.66 -11.26
N GLN A 139 -13.61 12.51 -11.92
CA GLN A 139 -14.06 13.71 -12.63
C GLN A 139 -13.63 13.59 -14.10
N SER A 140 -14.40 12.80 -14.86
CA SER A 140 -14.14 12.66 -16.29
C SER A 140 -14.47 13.98 -16.99
N VAL A 141 -13.46 14.62 -17.59
CA VAL A 141 -13.66 15.80 -18.43
C VAL A 141 -13.94 15.32 -19.84
N PHE A 142 -15.16 15.55 -20.32
CA PHE A 142 -15.46 15.38 -21.74
C PHE A 142 -14.86 16.57 -22.49
N LEU A 143 -13.69 16.36 -23.09
CA LEU A 143 -13.18 17.29 -24.08
C LEU A 143 -13.98 17.08 -25.36
N LYS A 144 -14.69 18.12 -25.81
CA LYS A 144 -15.30 18.11 -27.16
C LYS A 144 -14.15 18.09 -28.16
N GLY A 145 -13.91 16.92 -28.76
CA GLY A 145 -13.21 16.78 -30.03
C GLY A 145 -14.16 17.00 -31.19
#